data_AF-A0A2M8B3Z9-F1
#
_entry.id   AF-A0A2M8B3Z9-F1
#
_cell.length_a   1.000
_cell.length_b   1.000
_cell.length_c   1.000
_cell.angle_alpha   90.00
_cell.angle_beta   90.00
_cell.angle_gamma   90.00
#
_symmetry.space_group_name_H-M   'P 1'
#
loop_
_entity.id
_entity.type
_entity.pdbx_description
1 polymer ?
#
loop_
_entity_poly.entity_id
_entity_poly.type
_entity_poly.pdbx_seq_one_letter_code
_entity_poly.pdbx_strand_id
1 'polypeptide(L)' 'MWIKVNGTGVDVTADPDTPLLWVLRDELNLTGSKY' A
#
# COMPACT_ATOMS: atom_id res chain seq x y z
N MET A 1 -9.60 -1.38 -2.56
CA MET A 1 -9.42 0.09 -2.50
C MET A 1 -8.41 0.47 -3.54
N TRP A 2 -8.74 1.41 -4.43
CA TRP A 2 -7.82 1.85 -5.47
C TRP A 2 -6.86 2.92 -4.96
N ILE A 3 -5.55 2.65 -5.00
CA ILE A 3 -4.50 3.59 -4.63
C ILE A 3 -3.48 3.76 -5.76
N LYS A 4 -2.87 4.96 -5.87
CA LYS A 4 -1.81 5.23 -6.85
C LYS A 4 -0.46 5.18 -6.16
N VAL A 5 0.36 4.19 -6.50
CA VAL A 5 1.69 3.96 -5.92
C VAL A 5 2.75 4.05 -7.02
N ASN A 6 3.74 4.92 -6.84
CA ASN A 6 4.82 5.16 -7.81
C ASN A 6 4.35 5.43 -9.26
N GLY A 7 3.18 6.07 -9.43
CA GLY A 7 2.61 6.37 -10.74
C GLY A 7 1.66 5.29 -11.29
N THR A 8 1.69 4.08 -10.73
CA THR A 8 0.82 2.95 -11.11
C THR A 8 -0.39 2.87 -10.20
N GLY A 9 -1.58 2.69 -10.76
CA GLY A 9 -2.79 2.45 -9.98
C GLY A 9 -2.89 0.97 -9.62
N VAL A 10 -3.13 0.68 -8.35
CA VAL A 10 -3.22 -0.68 -7.81
C VAL A 10 -4.49 -0.79 -6.99
N ASP A 11 -5.26 -1.85 -7.21
CA ASP A 11 -6.36 -2.21 -6.32
C ASP A 11 -5.81 -3.07 -5.18
N VAL A 12 -6.00 -2.60 -3.95
CA VAL A 12 -5.51 -3.27 -2.76
C VAL A 12 -6.66 -3.68 -1.87
N THR A 13 -6.64 -4.92 -1.40
CA THR A 13 -7.67 -5.48 -0.52
C THR A 13 -7.23 -5.29 0.94
N ALA A 14 -7.33 -4.05 1.43
CA ALA A 14 -7.03 -3.71 2.82
C ALA A 14 -8.22 -2.96 3.44
N ASP A 15 -8.39 -3.12 4.74
CA ASP A 15 -9.39 -2.38 5.50
C ASP A 15 -9.02 -0.88 5.51
N PRO A 16 -9.97 0.06 5.36
CA PRO A 16 -9.69 1.50 5.42
C PRO A 16 -8.98 1.96 6.71
N ASP A 17 -9.13 1.21 7.82
CA ASP A 17 -8.44 1.50 9.08
C ASP A 17 -6.99 0.99 9.09
N THR A 18 -6.56 0.25 8.06
CA THR A 18 -5.20 -0.28 7.93
C THR A 18 -4.23 0.85 7.56
N PRO A 19 -3.12 1.04 8.30
CA PRO A 19 -2.16 2.08 7.97
C PRO A 19 -1.51 1.82 6.60
N LEU A 20 -1.41 2.87 5.77
CA LEU A 20 -0.86 2.79 4.41
C LEU A 20 0.54 2.16 4.37
N LEU A 21 1.37 2.34 5.39
CA LEU A 21 2.69 1.73 5.46
C LEU A 21 2.63 0.19 5.42
N TRP A 22 1.67 -0.42 6.11
CA TRP A 22 1.46 -1.87 6.11
C TRP A 22 0.94 -2.33 4.76
N VAL A 23 0.03 -1.56 4.15
CA VAL A 23 -0.49 -1.82 2.80
C VAL A 23 0.65 -1.82 1.77
N LEU A 24 1.56 -0.83 1.81
CA LEU A 24 2.71 -0.78 0.92
C LEU A 24 3.71 -1.91 1.18
N ARG A 25 3.91 -2.29 2.45
CA ARG A 25 4.90 -3.29 2.84
C ARG A 25 4.44 -4.71 2.58
N ASP A 26 3.22 -5.06 2.92
CA ASP A 26 2.75 -6.44 2.93
C ASP A 26 2.06 -6.81 1.62
N GLU A 27 1.20 -5.92 1.08
CA GLU A 27 0.47 -6.17 -0.17
C GLU A 27 1.31 -5.85 -1.40
N LEU A 28 2.16 -4.82 -1.33
CA LEU A 28 3.01 -4.39 -2.46
C LEU A 28 4.48 -4.76 -2.31
N ASN A 29 4.85 -5.43 -1.21
CA ASN A 29 6.22 -5.86 -0.90
C ASN A 29 7.27 -4.73 -0.95
N LEU A 30 6.86 -3.47 -0.74
CA LEU A 30 7.71 -2.28 -0.77
C LEU A 30 8.38 -2.05 0.61
N THR A 31 9.34 -2.90 0.93
CA THR A 31 10.00 -2.98 2.24
C THR A 31 10.99 -1.84 2.54
N GLY A 32 11.31 -1.00 1.56
CA GLY A 32 12.16 0.18 1.74
C GLY A 32 11.46 1.39 2.38
N SER A 33 10.14 1.31 2.56
CA SER A 33 9.33 2.38 3.16
C SER A 33 9.67 2.52 4.65
N LYS A 34 10.22 3.68 5.04
CA LYS A 34 10.52 4.02 6.44
C LYS A 34 9.55 5.09 6.95
N TYR A 35 9.29 5.08 8.26
CA TYR A 35 8.47 6.06 8.97
C TYR A 35 9.30 7.29 9.33
#